data_AF-A0A7C1STS8-F1
#
_entry.id   AF-A0A7C1STS8-F1
#
_cell.length_a   1.000
_cell.length_b   1.000
_cell.length_c   1.000
_cell.angle_alpha   90.00
_cell.angle_beta   90.00
_cell.angle_gamma   90.00
#
_symmetry.space_group_name_H-M   'P 1'
#
loop_
_entity.id
_entity.type
_entity.pdbx_description
1 polymer ?
#
loop_
_entity_poly.entity_id
_entity_poly.type
_entity_poly.pdbx_seq_one_letter_code
_entity_poly.pdbx_strand_id
1 'polypeptide(L)' 'MSNGTCKTCGFWKRQEIEVGDYAYCQKYAPQPIIVPQWNSSPAELYEAKWPLTQNTGWCGDYEKKKLPSVYENRGPDSA' A
#
# COMPACT_ATOMS: atom_id res chain seq x y z
N MET A 1 -17.05 -13.00 7.41
CA MET A 1 -15.68 -12.58 7.75
C MET A 1 -14.98 -12.28 6.44
N SER A 2 -14.57 -11.05 6.20
CA SER A 2 -13.80 -10.70 5.00
C SER A 2 -12.44 -11.38 5.10
N ASN A 3 -12.17 -12.35 4.22
CA ASN A 3 -10.84 -12.95 4.02
C ASN A 3 -9.89 -11.93 3.37
N GLY A 4 -9.79 -10.74 3.96
CA GLY A 4 -8.94 -9.67 3.48
C GLY A 4 -7.49 -10.04 3.71
N THR A 5 -6.68 -9.95 2.67
CA THR A 5 -5.24 -9.93 2.80
C THR A 5 -4.75 -8.56 2.38
N CYS A 6 -3.55 -8.16 2.78
CA CYS A 6 -2.92 -6.94 2.28
C CYS A 6 -2.99 -6.88 0.74
N LYS A 7 -2.78 -8.00 0.04
CA LYS A 7 -2.87 -8.09 -1.42
C LYS A 7 -4.19 -7.56 -2.00
N THR A 8 -5.31 -7.83 -1.35
CA THR A 8 -6.65 -7.44 -1.85
C THR A 8 -7.11 -6.09 -1.28
N CYS A 9 -6.43 -5.57 -0.26
CA CYS A 9 -6.78 -4.31 0.39
C CYS A 9 -6.47 -3.07 -0.48
N GLY A 10 -7.39 -2.11 -0.49
CA GLY A 10 -7.30 -0.83 -1.19
C GLY A 10 -6.18 0.07 -0.70
N PHE A 11 -5.78 -0.07 0.56
CA PHE A 11 -4.65 0.64 1.17
C PHE A 11 -3.28 0.10 0.72
N TRP A 12 -3.20 -1.12 0.20
CA TRP A 12 -1.93 -1.75 -0.16
C TRP A 12 -1.53 -1.37 -1.59
N LYS A 13 -0.54 -0.50 -1.71
CA LYS A 13 -0.06 0.06 -2.97
C LYS A 13 1.33 -0.47 -3.30
N ARG A 14 1.46 -1.11 -4.47
CA ARG A 14 2.77 -1.37 -5.06
C ARG A 14 3.33 -0.05 -5.60
N GLN A 15 4.52 0.32 -5.17
CA GLN A 15 5.33 1.34 -5.86
C GLN A 15 6.32 0.63 -6.79
N GLU A 16 6.92 1.37 -7.73
CA GLU A 16 7.75 0.90 -8.85
C GLU A 16 8.93 -0.01 -8.46
N ILE A 17 9.32 -0.01 -7.19
CA ILE A 17 10.34 -0.91 -6.66
C ILE A 17 9.64 -2.15 -6.08
N GLU A 18 9.35 -3.12 -6.94
CA GLU A 18 8.85 -4.42 -6.51
C GLU A 18 9.93 -5.16 -5.71
N VAL A 19 9.72 -5.32 -4.41
CA VAL A 19 10.48 -6.29 -3.60
C VAL A 19 9.57 -7.47 -3.29
N GLY A 20 9.37 -8.33 -4.29
CA GLY A 20 8.66 -9.59 -4.17
C GLY A 20 7.24 -9.47 -3.59
N ASP A 21 7.02 -10.07 -2.42
CA ASP A 21 5.71 -10.16 -1.77
C ASP A 21 5.35 -8.96 -0.89
N TYR A 22 6.15 -7.90 -0.89
CA TYR A 22 5.95 -6.73 -0.02
C TYR A 22 5.46 -5.50 -0.77
N ALA A 23 4.60 -4.71 -0.12
CA ALA A 23 4.24 -3.38 -0.58
C ALA A 23 3.83 -2.47 0.58
N TYR A 24 3.66 -1.18 0.28
CA TYR A 24 3.37 -0.17 1.28
C TYR A 24 1.89 -0.13 1.63
N CYS A 25 1.59 -0.07 2.93
CA CYS A 25 0.25 0.14 3.46
C CYS A 25 0.00 1.64 3.69
N GLN A 26 -0.99 2.20 2.99
CA GLN A 26 -1.35 3.62 3.08
C GLN A 26 -2.52 3.91 4.02
N LYS A 27 -2.87 2.98 4.91
CA LYS A 27 -3.91 3.20 5.92
C LYS A 27 -3.50 4.28 6.93
N TYR A 28 -2.27 4.17 7.44
CA TYR A 28 -1.72 5.03 8.49
C TYR A 28 -0.64 5.92 7.91
N ALA A 29 -0.58 7.18 8.34
CA ALA A 29 0.42 8.16 7.87
C ALA A 29 1.85 7.59 7.86
N PRO A 30 2.72 8.05 6.93
CA PRO A 30 4.13 7.66 6.91
C PRO A 30 4.76 7.84 8.28
N GLN A 31 5.52 6.84 8.73
CA GLN A 31 6.22 6.89 10.00
C GLN A 31 7.67 7.33 9.75
N PRO A 32 8.25 8.15 10.64
CA PRO A 32 9.66 8.50 10.53
C PRO A 32 10.51 7.25 10.74
N ILE A 33 11.43 7.00 9.81
CA ILE A 33 12.49 6.01 9.97
C ILE A 33 13.75 6.78 10.31
N ILE A 34 14.30 6.49 11.49
CA ILE A 34 15.64 6.93 11.85
C ILE A 34 16.59 5.99 11.13
N VAL A 35 17.30 6.49 10.12
CA VAL A 35 18.31 5.69 9.42
C VAL A 35 19.64 5.94 10.14
N PRO A 36 20.19 4.97 10.87
CA PRO A 36 21.44 5.15 11.59
C PRO A 36 22.60 5.08 10.59
N GLN A 37 22.91 6.19 9.93
CA GLN A 37 24.06 6.30 9.04
C GLN A 37 25.04 7.35 9.56
N TRP A 38 26.29 6.92 9.74
CA TRP A 38 27.39 7.71 10.29
C TRP A 38 27.78 8.93 9.43
N ASN A 39 27.37 8.97 8.16
CA ASN A 39 27.76 9.99 7.17
C ASN A 39 26.58 10.67 6.44
N SER A 40 25.35 10.57 6.96
CA SER A 40 24.18 11.15 6.31
C SER A 40 23.96 12.61 6.70
N SER A 41 23.50 13.43 5.75
CA SER A 41 23.04 14.78 6.03
C SER A 41 21.78 14.75 6.94
N PRO A 42 21.49 15.79 7.72
CA PRO A 42 20.33 15.80 8.63
C PRO A 42 18.99 15.49 7.95
N ALA A 43 18.85 15.82 6.65
CA ALA A 43 17.65 15.52 5.87
C ALA A 43 17.49 14.03 5.55
N GLU A 44 18.59 13.28 5.44
CA GLU A 44 18.59 11.83 5.17
C GLU A 44 18.40 11.01 6.45
N LEU A 45 18.60 11.62 7.63
CA LEU A 45 18.37 10.96 8.93
C LEU A 45 16.88 10.79 9.25
N TYR A 46 16.01 11.57 8.62
CA TYR A 46 14.57 11.57 8.87
C TYR A 46 13.79 11.33 7.57
N GLU A 47 13.76 10.07 7.13
CA GLU A 47 12.93 9.67 5.99
C GLU A 47 11.59 9.14 6.50
N ALA A 48 10.48 9.73 6.07
CA ALA A 48 9.15 9.23 6.41
C ALA A 48 8.69 8.22 5.35
N LYS A 49 8.50 6.95 5.73
CA LYS A 49 7.98 5.91 4.82
C LYS A 49 6.69 5.31 5.33
N TRP A 50 5.86 4.89 4.39
CA TRP A 50 4.72 4.05 4.68
C TRP A 50 5.18 2.69 5.23
N PRO A 51 4.41 2.04 6.12
CA PRO A 51 4.72 0.70 6.59
C PRO A 51 4.81 -0.31 5.42
N LEU A 52 5.91 -1.05 5.35
CA LEU A 52 6.07 -2.16 4.42
C LEU A 52 5.39 -3.42 4.98
N THR A 53 4.50 -4.03 4.21
CA THR A 53 3.68 -5.18 4.66
C THR A 53 3.66 -6.29 3.61
N GLN A 54 3.66 -7.54 4.07
CA GLN A 54 3.62 -8.71 3.20
C GLN A 54 2.20 -8.91 2.63
N ASN A 55 2.11 -9.41 1.40
CA ASN A 55 0.86 -9.60 0.68
C ASN A 55 -0.16 -10.50 1.39
N THR A 56 0.29 -11.49 2.16
CA THR A 56 -0.50 -12.41 2.99
C THR A 56 -0.83 -11.87 4.37
N GLY A 57 -0.28 -10.72 4.75
CA GLY A 57 -0.53 -10.08 6.03
C GLY A 57 -1.98 -9.64 6.21
N TRP A 58 -2.39 -9.47 7.46
CA TRP A 58 -3.71 -8.97 7.85
C TRP A 58 -3.61 -8.14 9.13
N CYS A 59 -4.17 -6.93 9.11
CA CYS A 59 -4.13 -6.00 10.25
C CYS A 59 -5.49 -5.79 10.94
N GLY A 60 -6.54 -6.50 10.49
CA GLY A 60 -7.91 -6.31 10.99
C GLY A 60 -8.73 -5.29 10.19
N ASP A 61 -8.08 -4.48 9.36
CA ASP A 61 -8.71 -3.44 8.56
C ASP A 61 -8.67 -3.72 7.06
N TYR A 62 -9.73 -3.31 6.36
CA TYR A 62 -9.86 -3.53 4.93
C TYR A 62 -10.62 -2.42 4.24
N GLU A 63 -10.06 -1.93 3.14
CA GLU A 63 -10.74 -1.10 2.16
C GLU A 63 -10.88 -1.90 0.86
N LYS A 64 -12.05 -1.86 0.22
CA LYS A 64 -12.21 -2.51 -1.08
C LYS A 64 -11.41 -1.73 -2.13
N LYS A 65 -10.59 -2.42 -2.93
CA LYS A 65 -9.94 -1.80 -4.09
C LYS A 65 -11.00 -1.21 -5.03
N LYS A 66 -10.93 0.10 -5.23
CA LYS A 66 -11.69 0.78 -6.28
C LYS A 66 -11.10 0.36 -7.63
N LEU A 67 -11.91 -0.26 -8.47
CA LEU A 67 -11.52 -0.49 -9.86
C LEU A 67 -11.43 0.88 -10.56
N PRO A 68 -10.50 1.06 -11.52
CA PRO A 68 -10.52 2.25 -12.35
C PRO A 68 -11.88 2.36 -13.07
N SER A 69 -12.47 3.56 -13.07
CA SER A 69 -13.85 3.87 -13.51
C SER A 69 -14.17 3.55 -14.98
N VAL A 70 -13.20 3.04 -15.75
CA VAL A 70 -13.38 2.62 -17.14
C VAL A 70 -14.41 1.48 -17.28
N TYR A 71 -14.64 0.72 -16.21
CA TYR A 71 -15.57 -0.40 -16.21
C TYR A 71 -16.97 -0.07 -15.65
N GLU A 72 -17.22 1.14 -15.14
CA GLU A 72 -18.53 1.52 -14.59
C GLU A 72 -19.58 1.87 -15.67
N ASN A 73 -19.15 2.10 -16.92
CA ASN A 73 -20.05 2.54 -18.01
C ASN A 73 -20.40 1.47 -19.06
N ARG A 74 -19.99 0.21 -18.88
CA ARG A 74 -20.49 -0.90 -19.72
C ARG A 74 -21.59 -1.67 -18.96
N GLY A 75 -22.73 -1.01 -18.80
CA GLY A 75 -23.97 -1.72 -18.48
C GLY A 75 -24.33 -2.68 -19.62
N PRO A 76 -25.01 -3.80 -19.34
CA PRO A 76 -25.43 -4.78 -20.33
C PRO A 76 -26.68 -4.29 -21.10
N ASP A 77 -26.62 -3.11 -21.73
CA ASP A 77 -27.71 -2.59 -22.55
C ASP A 77 -27.16 -2.07 -23.88
N SER A 78 -26.76 -3.00 -24.74
CA SER A 78 -26.70 -2.77 -26.18
C SER A 78 -27.22 -4.04 -26.84
N ALA A 79 -28.55 -4.07 -26.92
CA ALA A 79 -29.33 -5.00 -27.71
C ALA A 79 -29.02 -4.86 -29.21
#